data_AF-A0A453HU89-F1
#
_entry.id   AF-A0A453HU89-F1
#
_cell.length_a   1.000
_cell.length_b   1.000
_cell.length_c   1.000
_cell.angle_alpha   90.00
_cell.angle_beta   90.00
_cell.angle_gamma   90.00
#
_symmetry.space_group_name_H-M   'P 1'
#
loop_
_entity.id
_entity.type
_entity.pdbx_description
1 polymer ?
#
loop_
_entity_poly.entity_id
_entity_poly.type
_entity_poly.pdbx_seq_one_letter_code
_entity_poly.pdbx_strand_id
1 'polypeptide(L)'
;LCRLVVDRVSDLVDYWVIFNEPHVFVMLTYCAGAWPGGDPNAIEVATSALPTGVYNQALHWMAVAHAEAYDYVHSESKNAMMPIVGVSHHVSFTRPYGLFDVAAVTIANSMTLFPFIDSICDKLDFIGINYYGQEVISGPGLKHVENDEYSESGRGVYPDGLFRILLKFNERYKSLNIPFIITENGVSDETDLIRKPYILEHLLAIYAAILMGVRVLGYLFWTTSDNWEWADGYGPKFGLVSVDRANNLARKPRPSYYLFTKVVTTGKITRQDRTSAWRELQEAAIQKKTRPFYREVDKHGRMYAGGLDRPIERAFVLRDWRFGHYEMEGLQDPLSRFVRCVMRPFPCKKIHYIEDDAISYSISS
;
A
#
# COMPACT_ATOMS: atom_id res chain seq x y z
N LEU A 1 -2.76 16.74 23.62
CA LEU A 1 -2.74 17.22 22.22
C LEU A 1 -4.12 17.12 21.56
N CYS A 2 -4.72 15.91 21.46
CA CYS A 2 -6.03 15.70 20.82
C CYS A 2 -7.10 16.74 21.26
N ARG A 3 -7.35 16.87 22.57
CA ARG A 3 -8.32 17.84 23.11
C ARG A 3 -8.13 19.25 22.57
N LEU A 4 -6.90 19.76 22.63
CA LEU A 4 -6.57 21.10 22.12
C LEU A 4 -6.88 21.27 20.63
N VAL A 5 -6.67 20.24 19.81
CA VAL A 5 -6.98 20.30 18.37
C VAL A 5 -8.50 20.32 18.18
N VAL A 6 -9.22 19.37 18.78
CA VAL A 6 -10.68 19.27 18.69
C VAL A 6 -11.36 20.56 19.15
N ASP A 7 -10.95 21.13 20.28
CA ASP A 7 -11.55 22.35 20.83
C ASP A 7 -11.43 23.56 19.90
N ARG A 8 -10.41 23.55 19.03
CA ARG A 8 -9.97 24.67 18.19
C ARG A 8 -10.42 24.59 16.74
N VAL A 9 -10.57 23.40 16.18
CA VAL A 9 -10.85 23.23 14.74
C VAL A 9 -12.01 22.28 14.45
N SER A 10 -12.70 21.74 15.45
CA SER A 10 -13.75 20.75 15.20
C SER A 10 -14.91 21.26 14.35
N ASP A 11 -15.19 22.56 14.38
CA ASP A 11 -16.14 23.21 13.50
C ASP A 11 -15.77 23.17 12.00
N LEU A 12 -14.51 22.87 11.66
CA LEU A 12 -13.98 22.87 10.30
C LEU A 12 -13.62 21.46 9.78
N VAL A 13 -13.64 20.43 10.63
CA VAL A 13 -13.12 19.10 10.30
C VAL A 13 -14.25 18.08 10.25
N ASP A 14 -14.39 17.43 9.09
CA ASP A 14 -15.42 16.41 8.86
C ASP A 14 -14.94 14.99 9.21
N TYR A 15 -13.69 14.67 8.87
CA TYR A 15 -13.08 13.36 9.06
C TYR A 15 -11.84 13.45 9.96
N TRP A 16 -11.78 12.57 10.95
CA TRP A 16 -10.68 12.45 11.91
C TRP A 16 -10.00 11.11 11.77
N VAL A 17 -8.69 11.13 11.55
CA VAL A 17 -7.83 9.95 11.66
C VAL A 17 -6.99 10.11 12.90
N ILE A 18 -7.20 9.27 13.93
CA ILE A 18 -6.48 9.41 15.20
C ILE A 18 -5.03 8.94 15.07
N PHE A 19 -4.81 7.80 14.42
CA PHE A 19 -3.48 7.24 14.16
C PHE A 19 -3.31 6.88 12.69
N ASN A 20 -2.11 7.13 12.17
CA ASN A 20 -1.65 6.60 10.89
C ASN A 20 -0.66 5.44 11.15
N GLU A 21 -0.96 4.28 10.56
CA GLU A 21 -0.14 3.07 10.57
C GLU A 21 0.45 2.66 11.94
N PRO A 22 -0.38 2.51 12.99
CA PRO A 22 0.10 2.34 14.36
C PRO A 22 1.06 1.15 14.53
N HIS A 23 0.78 0.02 13.87
CA HIS A 23 1.65 -1.16 13.93
C HIS A 23 2.98 -0.97 13.18
N VAL A 24 3.00 -0.20 12.08
CA VAL A 24 4.23 0.13 11.36
C VAL A 24 5.09 1.04 12.22
N PHE A 25 4.48 2.06 12.83
CA PHE A 25 5.16 2.95 13.77
C PHE A 25 5.78 2.17 14.93
N VAL A 26 5.00 1.30 15.59
CA VAL A 26 5.51 0.50 16.72
C VAL A 26 6.64 -0.45 16.27
N MET A 27 6.47 -1.13 15.14
CA MET A 27 7.46 -2.06 14.61
C MET A 27 8.77 -1.34 14.26
N LEU A 28 8.72 -0.22 13.55
CA LEU A 28 9.91 0.49 13.08
C LEU A 28 10.60 1.28 14.20
N THR A 29 9.84 1.83 15.15
CA THR A 29 10.40 2.58 16.28
C THR A 29 10.89 1.64 17.38
N TYR A 30 10.03 0.80 17.95
CA TYR A 30 10.34 0.05 19.17
C TYR A 30 10.91 -1.35 18.94
N CYS A 31 10.65 -1.97 17.78
CA CYS A 31 11.18 -3.31 17.49
C CYS A 31 12.45 -3.26 16.63
N ALA A 32 12.47 -2.42 15.61
CA ALA A 32 13.58 -2.34 14.66
C ALA A 32 14.59 -1.21 14.95
N GLY A 33 14.18 -0.16 15.69
CA GLY A 33 15.02 1.02 15.92
C GLY A 33 15.35 1.83 14.66
N ALA A 34 14.55 1.66 13.60
CA ALA A 34 14.75 2.33 12.32
C ALA A 34 14.12 3.74 12.28
N TRP A 35 13.13 3.99 13.13
CA TRP A 35 12.44 5.28 13.25
C TRP A 35 12.78 6.00 14.57
N PRO A 36 12.65 7.34 14.62
CA PRO A 36 12.97 8.10 15.82
C PRO A 36 12.18 7.65 17.05
N GLY A 37 12.84 7.61 18.20
CA GLY A 37 12.21 7.34 19.49
C GLY A 37 12.48 5.95 20.07
N GLY A 38 13.16 5.06 19.34
CA GLY A 38 13.60 3.76 19.87
C GLY A 38 15.08 3.49 19.58
N ASP A 39 15.79 3.03 20.61
CA ASP A 39 17.13 2.45 20.53
C ASP A 39 17.10 1.09 21.26
N PRO A 40 16.37 0.09 20.71
CA PRO A 40 16.09 -1.14 21.44
C PRO A 40 17.35 -1.99 21.55
N ASN A 41 17.60 -2.52 22.75
CA ASN A 41 18.70 -3.47 22.94
C ASN A 41 18.34 -4.87 22.40
N ALA A 42 19.33 -5.76 22.30
CA ALA A 42 19.16 -7.09 21.71
C ALA A 42 18.06 -7.94 22.41
N ILE A 43 17.87 -7.77 23.72
CA ILE A 43 16.82 -8.50 24.46
C ILE A 43 15.45 -7.96 24.11
N GLU A 44 15.29 -6.63 24.03
CA GLU A 44 14.04 -5.98 23.62
C GLU A 44 13.64 -6.38 22.20
N VAL A 45 14.59 -6.41 21.26
CA VAL A 45 14.35 -6.90 19.90
C VAL A 45 13.90 -8.36 19.92
N ALA A 46 14.62 -9.23 20.64
CA ALA A 46 14.33 -10.67 20.70
C ALA A 46 12.99 -11.00 21.38
N THR A 47 12.54 -10.15 22.29
CA THR A 47 11.30 -10.34 23.06
C THR A 47 10.12 -9.49 22.54
N SER A 48 10.36 -8.65 21.53
CA SER A 48 9.41 -7.65 21.03
C SER A 48 8.04 -8.23 20.64
N ALA A 49 8.04 -9.39 19.98
CA ALA A 49 6.86 -10.09 19.48
C ALA A 49 6.16 -11.00 20.51
N LEU A 50 6.71 -11.15 21.72
CA LEU A 50 6.06 -11.94 22.77
C LEU A 50 4.74 -11.27 23.21
N PRO A 51 3.79 -12.02 23.81
CA PRO A 51 2.53 -11.43 24.29
C PRO A 51 2.73 -10.24 25.24
N THR A 52 3.77 -10.29 26.08
CA THR A 52 4.18 -9.19 26.98
C THR A 52 5.28 -8.32 26.40
N GLY A 53 5.63 -8.48 25.12
CA GLY A 53 6.66 -7.71 24.43
C GLY A 53 6.20 -6.28 24.12
N VAL A 54 7.17 -5.42 23.82
CA VAL A 54 6.94 -3.98 23.58
C VAL A 54 5.94 -3.71 22.45
N TYR A 55 5.89 -4.57 21.43
CA TYR A 55 4.96 -4.43 20.31
C TYR A 55 3.50 -4.42 20.77
N ASN A 56 3.12 -5.44 21.55
CA ASN A 56 1.75 -5.59 22.04
C ASN A 56 1.41 -4.53 23.09
N GLN A 57 2.36 -4.19 23.97
CA GLN A 57 2.15 -3.15 24.98
C GLN A 57 1.92 -1.77 24.36
N ALA A 58 2.74 -1.38 23.38
CA ALA A 58 2.62 -0.09 22.72
C ALA A 58 1.30 0.00 21.93
N LEU A 59 0.95 -1.04 21.17
CA LEU A 59 -0.33 -1.09 20.46
C LEU A 59 -1.54 -1.04 21.39
N HIS A 60 -1.48 -1.70 22.55
CA HIS A 60 -2.52 -1.62 23.55
C HIS A 60 -2.75 -0.17 24.03
N TRP A 61 -1.68 0.55 24.38
CA TRP A 61 -1.80 1.95 24.81
C TRP A 61 -2.25 2.88 23.68
N MET A 62 -1.85 2.62 22.44
CA MET A 62 -2.38 3.34 21.28
C MET A 62 -3.88 3.07 21.09
N ALA A 63 -4.36 1.84 21.32
CA ALA A 63 -5.78 1.51 21.24
C ALA A 63 -6.59 2.22 22.35
N VAL A 64 -6.08 2.26 23.59
CA VAL A 64 -6.69 3.03 24.68
C VAL A 64 -6.76 4.51 24.34
N ALA A 65 -5.65 5.08 23.84
CA ALA A 65 -5.62 6.48 23.42
C ALA A 65 -6.57 6.78 22.24
N HIS A 66 -6.74 5.82 21.31
CA HIS A 66 -7.70 5.92 20.23
C HIS A 66 -9.13 5.98 20.76
N ALA A 67 -9.50 5.08 21.67
CA ALA A 67 -10.83 5.04 22.27
C ALA A 67 -11.16 6.34 23.03
N GLU A 68 -10.23 6.84 23.85
CA GLU A 68 -10.42 8.11 24.56
C GLU A 68 -10.54 9.31 23.60
N ALA A 69 -9.76 9.33 22.52
CA ALA A 69 -9.83 10.37 21.51
C ALA A 69 -11.15 10.31 20.72
N TYR A 70 -11.61 9.11 20.35
CA TYR A 70 -12.88 8.88 19.69
C TYR A 70 -14.04 9.45 20.52
N ASP A 71 -14.08 9.10 21.81
CA ASP A 71 -15.14 9.56 22.72
C ASP A 71 -15.12 11.08 22.87
N TYR A 72 -13.92 11.68 22.97
CA TYR A 72 -13.77 13.13 23.09
C TYR A 72 -14.19 13.88 21.81
N VAL A 73 -13.81 13.39 20.63
CA VAL A 73 -14.22 14.00 19.35
C VAL A 73 -15.74 13.98 19.23
N HIS A 74 -16.38 12.87 19.60
CA HIS A 74 -17.84 12.75 19.53
C HIS A 74 -18.56 13.60 20.58
N SER A 75 -17.99 13.80 21.77
CA SER A 75 -18.64 14.61 22.81
C SER A 75 -18.46 16.11 22.62
N GLU A 76 -17.30 16.55 22.13
CA GLU A 76 -16.94 17.97 22.09
C GLU A 76 -16.95 18.60 20.69
N SER A 77 -17.20 17.83 19.63
CA SER A 77 -17.22 18.39 18.27
C SER A 77 -18.29 19.46 18.13
N LYS A 78 -17.89 20.62 17.61
CA LYS A 78 -18.77 21.76 17.32
C LYS A 78 -19.24 21.77 15.87
N ASN A 79 -18.89 20.76 15.08
CA ASN A 79 -19.34 20.64 13.69
C ASN A 79 -20.86 20.45 13.65
N ALA A 80 -21.52 21.09 12.68
CA ALA A 80 -22.94 20.91 12.43
C ALA A 80 -23.27 19.49 11.94
N MET A 81 -22.32 18.82 11.28
CA MET A 81 -22.39 17.39 10.96
C MET A 81 -21.74 16.56 12.07
N MET A 82 -22.23 15.34 12.27
CA MET A 82 -21.57 14.40 13.19
C MET A 82 -20.14 14.13 12.70
N PRO A 83 -19.11 14.24 13.55
CA PRO A 83 -17.74 13.94 13.16
C PRO A 83 -17.63 12.47 12.77
N ILE A 84 -16.79 12.17 11.78
CA ILE A 84 -16.49 10.80 11.38
C ILE A 84 -15.07 10.47 11.83
N VAL A 85 -14.91 9.49 12.71
CA VAL A 85 -13.63 9.12 13.32
C VAL A 85 -13.18 7.73 12.87
N GLY A 86 -11.92 7.62 12.46
CA GLY A 86 -11.32 6.39 12.01
C GLY A 86 -9.83 6.29 12.31
N VAL A 87 -9.21 5.30 11.68
CA VAL A 87 -7.76 5.05 11.70
C VAL A 87 -7.28 4.80 10.28
N SER A 88 -6.05 5.15 9.96
CA SER A 88 -5.39 4.75 8.72
C SER A 88 -4.49 3.54 8.99
N HIS A 89 -4.90 2.38 8.50
CA HIS A 89 -4.24 1.10 8.79
C HIS A 89 -3.49 0.57 7.58
N HIS A 90 -2.17 0.45 7.71
CA HIS A 90 -1.33 -0.17 6.69
C HIS A 90 -1.66 -1.65 6.49
N VAL A 91 -1.79 -2.04 5.24
CA VAL A 91 -1.95 -3.42 4.83
C VAL A 91 -1.12 -3.66 3.57
N SER A 92 -0.43 -4.78 3.53
CA SER A 92 0.28 -5.25 2.34
C SER A 92 -0.16 -6.66 2.01
N PHE A 93 -0.13 -7.00 0.73
CA PHE A 93 -0.27 -8.38 0.31
C PHE A 93 1.08 -9.09 0.49
N THR A 94 1.23 -9.84 1.57
CA THR A 94 2.47 -10.56 1.86
C THR A 94 2.42 -11.97 1.30
N ARG A 95 3.44 -12.37 0.52
CA ARG A 95 3.59 -13.73 0.00
C ARG A 95 4.92 -14.38 0.38
N PRO A 96 4.95 -15.70 0.61
CA PRO A 96 6.20 -16.40 0.92
C PRO A 96 7.03 -16.57 -0.36
N TYR A 97 8.35 -16.41 -0.24
CA TYR A 97 9.28 -16.73 -1.33
C TYR A 97 9.39 -18.24 -1.51
N GLY A 98 9.63 -18.99 -0.44
CA GLY A 98 9.73 -20.45 -0.45
C GLY A 98 8.79 -21.14 0.52
N LEU A 99 8.75 -22.47 0.46
CA LEU A 99 7.89 -23.29 1.34
C LEU A 99 8.14 -23.02 2.83
N PHE A 100 9.40 -22.81 3.21
CA PHE A 100 9.79 -22.56 4.60
C PHE A 100 9.40 -21.15 5.09
N ASP A 101 9.05 -20.24 4.17
CA ASP A 101 8.65 -18.87 4.50
C ASP A 101 7.14 -18.75 4.80
N VAL A 102 6.36 -19.81 4.54
CA VAL A 102 4.90 -19.82 4.75
C VAL A 102 4.56 -19.51 6.21
N ALA A 103 5.23 -20.18 7.16
CA ALA A 103 5.00 -19.96 8.58
C ALA A 103 5.32 -18.52 9.00
N ALA A 104 6.41 -17.94 8.49
CA ALA A 104 6.78 -16.56 8.78
C ALA A 104 5.72 -15.57 8.27
N VAL A 105 5.21 -15.77 7.05
CA VAL A 105 4.12 -14.95 6.48
C VAL A 105 2.83 -15.10 7.28
N THR A 106 2.48 -16.32 7.71
CA THR A 106 1.29 -16.56 8.53
C THR A 106 1.39 -15.84 9.88
N ILE A 107 2.53 -15.93 10.56
CA ILE A 107 2.76 -15.26 11.85
C ILE A 107 2.74 -13.73 11.69
N ALA A 108 3.44 -13.20 10.68
CA ALA A 108 3.44 -11.77 10.40
C ALA A 108 2.01 -11.25 10.18
N ASN A 109 1.25 -11.93 9.32
CA ASN A 109 -0.15 -11.57 9.03
C ASN A 109 -1.07 -11.67 10.26
N SER A 110 -0.85 -12.66 11.15
CA SER A 110 -1.67 -12.78 12.36
C SER A 110 -1.40 -11.66 13.37
N MET A 111 -0.22 -11.04 13.31
CA MET A 111 0.15 -9.92 14.18
C MET A 111 -0.21 -8.55 13.60
N THR A 112 -0.18 -8.38 12.28
CA THR A 112 -0.27 -7.04 11.66
C THR A 112 -1.64 -6.70 11.09
N LEU A 113 -2.39 -7.67 10.53
CA LEU A 113 -3.58 -7.36 9.75
C LEU A 113 -4.82 -6.97 10.57
N PHE A 114 -5.07 -7.64 11.69
CA PHE A 114 -6.34 -7.52 12.41
C PHE A 114 -6.21 -7.09 13.87
N PRO A 115 -5.20 -7.52 14.66
CA PRO A 115 -5.22 -7.32 16.11
C PRO A 115 -5.49 -5.88 16.57
N PHE A 116 -4.87 -4.90 15.92
CA PHE A 116 -5.10 -3.50 16.29
C PHE A 116 -6.53 -3.05 15.98
N ILE A 117 -7.05 -3.33 14.78
CA ILE A 117 -8.43 -2.96 14.41
C ILE A 117 -9.44 -3.69 15.28
N ASP A 118 -9.23 -4.99 15.54
CA ASP A 118 -10.06 -5.78 16.45
C ASP A 118 -10.17 -5.11 17.83
N SER A 119 -9.09 -4.48 18.32
CA SER A 119 -9.06 -3.82 19.63
C SER A 119 -9.79 -2.46 19.71
N ILE A 120 -10.14 -1.87 18.57
CA ILE A 120 -10.80 -0.55 18.49
C ILE A 120 -12.07 -0.55 17.65
N CYS A 121 -12.54 -1.72 17.18
CA CYS A 121 -13.60 -1.81 16.18
C CYS A 121 -14.98 -1.34 16.69
N ASP A 122 -15.16 -1.19 18.00
CA ASP A 122 -16.32 -0.58 18.65
C ASP A 122 -16.24 0.96 18.75
N LYS A 123 -15.09 1.55 18.40
CA LYS A 123 -14.77 2.99 18.43
C LYS A 123 -14.23 3.47 17.08
N LEU A 124 -14.92 3.08 16.01
CA LEU A 124 -14.60 3.43 14.62
C LEU A 124 -15.87 3.66 13.80
N ASP A 125 -15.92 4.79 13.09
CA ASP A 125 -16.99 5.09 12.12
C ASP A 125 -16.58 4.70 10.69
N PHE A 126 -15.28 4.53 10.44
CA PHE A 126 -14.71 3.95 9.22
C PHE A 126 -13.36 3.27 9.48
N ILE A 127 -12.98 2.34 8.62
CA ILE A 127 -11.63 1.74 8.58
C ILE A 127 -10.88 2.34 7.39
N GLY A 128 -9.85 3.13 7.68
CA GLY A 128 -8.90 3.61 6.69
C GLY A 128 -7.89 2.52 6.31
N ILE A 129 -7.66 2.34 5.02
CA ILE A 129 -6.75 1.35 4.46
C ILE A 129 -5.61 2.08 3.72
N ASN A 130 -4.38 1.86 4.17
CA ASN A 130 -3.16 2.28 3.46
C ASN A 130 -2.59 1.06 2.72
N TYR A 131 -2.58 1.08 1.39
CA TYR A 131 -2.09 -0.03 0.57
C TYR A 131 -1.14 0.44 -0.52
N TYR A 132 0.07 -0.09 -0.51
CA TYR A 132 1.13 0.26 -1.47
C TYR A 132 1.54 -0.89 -2.40
N GLY A 133 1.00 -2.09 -2.19
CA GLY A 133 1.31 -3.27 -3.00
C GLY A 133 1.64 -4.51 -2.18
N GLN A 134 2.50 -5.35 -2.74
CA GLN A 134 2.90 -6.62 -2.17
C GLN A 134 4.33 -6.60 -1.60
N GLU A 135 4.54 -7.51 -0.65
CA GLU A 135 5.83 -7.85 -0.06
C GLU A 135 6.11 -9.33 -0.24
N VAL A 136 7.36 -9.68 -0.53
CA VAL A 136 7.80 -11.08 -0.61
C VAL A 136 8.72 -11.35 0.56
N ILE A 137 8.37 -12.30 1.43
CA ILE A 137 9.18 -12.65 2.60
C ILE A 137 10.08 -13.85 2.29
N SER A 138 11.35 -13.75 2.65
CA SER A 138 12.29 -14.87 2.65
C SER A 138 13.18 -14.86 3.89
N GLY A 139 12.98 -15.83 4.78
CA GLY A 139 13.61 -15.88 6.09
C GLY A 139 13.30 -14.63 6.91
N PRO A 140 14.30 -13.92 7.46
CA PRO A 140 14.08 -12.78 8.34
C PRO A 140 13.79 -11.46 7.62
N GLY A 141 13.67 -11.44 6.29
CA GLY A 141 13.61 -10.18 5.54
C GLY A 141 12.80 -10.22 4.26
N LEU A 142 12.73 -9.05 3.63
CA LEU A 142 12.07 -8.87 2.35
C LEU A 142 12.98 -9.34 1.21
N LYS A 143 12.36 -9.94 0.20
CA LYS A 143 13.03 -10.55 -0.94
C LYS A 143 12.65 -9.82 -2.22
N HIS A 144 13.66 -9.43 -2.97
CA HIS A 144 13.51 -8.94 -4.32
C HIS A 144 13.24 -10.10 -5.28
N VAL A 145 12.20 -9.96 -6.10
CA VAL A 145 11.86 -10.90 -7.18
C VAL A 145 12.05 -10.18 -8.51
N GLU A 146 13.07 -10.58 -9.26
CA GLU A 146 13.54 -9.86 -10.46
C GLU A 146 12.43 -9.48 -11.46
N ASN A 147 11.51 -10.41 -11.71
CA ASN A 147 10.43 -10.28 -12.69
C ASN A 147 9.21 -9.51 -12.17
N ASP A 148 9.12 -9.18 -10.88
CA ASP A 148 8.04 -8.37 -10.34
C ASP A 148 8.31 -6.88 -10.64
N GLU A 149 7.26 -6.12 -10.93
CA GLU A 149 7.35 -4.66 -10.99
C GLU A 149 7.44 -4.11 -9.56
N TYR A 150 8.38 -3.21 -9.29
CA TYR A 150 8.50 -2.55 -7.98
C TYR A 150 8.51 -1.03 -8.10
N SER A 151 7.96 -0.36 -7.10
CA SER A 151 8.22 1.06 -6.87
C SER A 151 9.71 1.33 -6.64
N GLU A 152 10.13 2.59 -6.78
CA GLU A 152 11.49 3.02 -6.40
C GLU A 152 11.83 2.72 -4.93
N SER A 153 10.82 2.72 -4.04
CA SER A 153 10.90 2.36 -2.62
C SER A 153 10.78 0.86 -2.34
N GLY A 154 10.82 0.00 -3.35
CA GLY A 154 10.88 -1.46 -3.17
C GLY A 154 9.56 -2.13 -2.79
N ARG A 155 8.41 -1.49 -3.04
CA ARG A 155 7.08 -2.11 -2.90
C ARG A 155 6.69 -2.78 -4.22
N GLY A 156 6.33 -4.06 -4.20
CA GLY A 156 5.92 -4.76 -5.42
C GLY A 156 4.54 -4.30 -5.88
N VAL A 157 4.36 -3.97 -7.16
CA VAL A 157 3.06 -3.54 -7.69
C VAL A 157 2.13 -4.75 -7.80
N TYR A 158 0.98 -4.70 -7.12
CA TYR A 158 0.01 -5.80 -7.11
C TYR A 158 -1.42 -5.30 -6.81
N PRO A 159 -2.19 -4.87 -7.83
CA PRO A 159 -3.55 -4.36 -7.63
C PRO A 159 -4.54 -5.42 -7.12
N ASP A 160 -4.40 -6.68 -7.56
CA ASP A 160 -5.23 -7.80 -7.10
C ASP A 160 -5.15 -8.01 -5.58
N GLY A 161 -4.03 -7.65 -4.95
CA GLY A 161 -3.87 -7.72 -3.50
C GLY A 161 -4.80 -6.76 -2.75
N LEU A 162 -4.99 -5.54 -3.27
CA LEU A 162 -5.91 -4.56 -2.68
C LEU A 162 -7.35 -5.10 -2.68
N PHE A 163 -7.80 -5.62 -3.82
CA PHE A 163 -9.11 -6.26 -3.95
C PHE A 163 -9.29 -7.40 -2.93
N ARG A 164 -8.30 -8.30 -2.82
CA ARG A 164 -8.34 -9.41 -1.86
C ARG A 164 -8.38 -8.95 -0.41
N ILE A 165 -7.60 -7.92 -0.07
CA ILE A 165 -7.58 -7.35 1.28
C ILE A 165 -8.92 -6.72 1.63
N LEU A 166 -9.52 -5.95 0.72
CA LEU A 166 -10.83 -5.35 0.92
C LEU A 166 -11.91 -6.40 1.18
N LEU A 167 -11.96 -7.47 0.40
CA LEU A 167 -12.89 -8.58 0.65
C LEU A 167 -12.66 -9.24 2.01
N LYS A 168 -11.40 -9.46 2.38
CA LYS A 168 -11.03 -10.10 3.65
C LYS A 168 -11.44 -9.26 4.86
N PHE A 169 -11.19 -7.95 4.80
CA PHE A 169 -11.60 -7.01 5.85
C PHE A 169 -13.13 -6.85 5.90
N ASN A 170 -13.78 -6.74 4.74
CA ASN A 170 -15.24 -6.64 4.67
C ASN A 170 -15.91 -7.87 5.31
N GLU A 171 -15.41 -9.08 5.05
CA GLU A 171 -15.95 -10.29 5.67
C GLU A 171 -15.69 -10.32 7.18
N ARG A 172 -14.49 -9.90 7.63
CA ARG A 172 -14.12 -9.87 9.07
C ARG A 172 -15.01 -8.93 9.89
N TYR A 173 -15.38 -7.78 9.34
CA TYR A 173 -16.12 -6.71 10.03
C TYR A 173 -17.57 -6.54 9.54
N LYS A 174 -18.08 -7.51 8.78
CA LYS A 174 -19.40 -7.46 8.13
C LYS A 174 -20.54 -7.15 9.10
N SER A 175 -20.49 -7.72 10.30
CA SER A 175 -21.52 -7.53 11.33
C SER A 175 -21.55 -6.11 11.90
N LEU A 176 -20.45 -5.36 11.79
CA LEU A 176 -20.35 -3.98 12.27
C LEU A 176 -20.79 -2.97 11.20
N ASN A 177 -20.90 -3.40 9.93
CA ASN A 177 -21.27 -2.55 8.80
C ASN A 177 -20.41 -1.27 8.67
N ILE A 178 -19.15 -1.33 9.08
CA ILE A 178 -18.22 -0.20 9.05
C ILE A 178 -17.73 -0.01 7.60
N PRO A 179 -17.79 1.21 7.04
CA PRO A 179 -17.27 1.50 5.71
C PRO A 179 -15.74 1.58 5.69
N PHE A 180 -15.18 1.50 4.49
CA PHE A 180 -13.75 1.68 4.23
C PHE A 180 -13.46 3.00 3.53
N ILE A 181 -12.30 3.59 3.82
CA ILE A 181 -11.70 4.66 3.01
C ILE A 181 -10.30 4.20 2.64
N ILE A 182 -9.92 4.29 1.38
CA ILE A 182 -8.51 4.09 1.01
C ILE A 182 -7.78 5.37 1.38
N THR A 183 -7.19 5.41 2.56
CA THR A 183 -6.59 6.63 3.13
C THR A 183 -5.22 6.93 2.54
N GLU A 184 -4.50 5.90 2.08
CA GLU A 184 -3.29 6.06 1.29
C GLU A 184 -3.19 4.96 0.24
N ASN A 185 -2.97 5.35 -1.02
CA ASN A 185 -2.56 4.45 -2.08
C ASN A 185 -1.70 5.23 -3.08
N GLY A 186 -0.52 4.72 -3.40
CA GLY A 186 0.39 5.42 -4.30
C GLY A 186 1.60 4.59 -4.68
N VAL A 187 2.45 5.15 -5.53
CA VAL A 187 3.68 4.50 -5.99
C VAL A 187 4.77 5.55 -6.17
N SER A 188 5.97 5.26 -5.64
CA SER A 188 7.15 6.05 -5.93
C SER A 188 7.67 5.73 -7.33
N ASP A 189 7.79 6.75 -8.17
CA ASP A 189 8.16 6.68 -9.58
C ASP A 189 8.49 8.08 -10.12
N GLU A 190 9.77 8.44 -10.21
CA GLU A 190 10.24 9.73 -10.73
C GLU A 190 9.88 9.91 -12.21
N THR A 191 9.78 8.82 -12.97
CA THR A 191 9.52 8.84 -14.41
C THR A 191 8.04 9.07 -14.75
N ASP A 192 7.15 8.78 -13.80
CA ASP A 192 5.69 8.83 -13.95
C ASP A 192 5.09 7.79 -14.93
N LEU A 193 5.89 6.82 -15.37
CA LEU A 193 5.48 5.77 -16.32
C LEU A 193 4.69 4.63 -15.66
N ILE A 194 4.96 4.32 -14.39
CA ILE A 194 4.24 3.30 -13.60
C ILE A 194 3.03 3.94 -12.93
N ARG A 195 3.13 5.20 -12.52
CA ARG A 195 2.09 5.86 -11.70
C ARG A 195 0.72 5.89 -12.37
N LYS A 196 0.65 6.21 -13.66
CA LYS A 196 -0.62 6.22 -14.41
C LYS A 196 -1.31 4.84 -14.42
N PRO A 197 -0.68 3.76 -14.91
CA PRO A 197 -1.32 2.45 -14.85
C PRO A 197 -1.57 2.00 -13.40
N TYR A 198 -0.72 2.37 -12.43
CA TYR A 198 -0.92 2.01 -11.02
C TYR A 198 -2.24 2.57 -10.48
N ILE A 199 -2.50 3.87 -10.69
CA ILE A 199 -3.75 4.53 -10.29
C ILE A 199 -4.94 3.80 -10.91
N LEU A 200 -4.90 3.56 -12.23
CA LEU A 200 -6.01 2.96 -12.95
C LEU A 200 -6.33 1.54 -12.47
N GLU A 201 -5.32 0.68 -12.33
CA GLU A 201 -5.54 -0.72 -11.93
C GLU A 201 -5.99 -0.84 -10.46
N HIS A 202 -5.49 -0.01 -9.55
CA HIS A 202 -5.94 -0.03 -8.15
C HIS A 202 -7.35 0.52 -7.99
N LEU A 203 -7.74 1.56 -8.76
CA LEU A 203 -9.12 2.03 -8.78
C LEU A 203 -10.09 1.00 -9.37
N LEU A 204 -9.67 0.25 -10.40
CA LEU A 204 -10.44 -0.89 -10.91
C LEU A 204 -10.58 -2.01 -9.87
N ALA A 205 -9.53 -2.29 -9.09
CA ALA A 205 -9.56 -3.25 -8.00
C ALA A 205 -10.54 -2.84 -6.88
N ILE A 206 -10.55 -1.55 -6.51
CA ILE A 206 -11.51 -0.99 -5.56
C ILE A 206 -12.94 -1.08 -6.12
N TYR A 207 -13.13 -0.69 -7.37
CA TYR A 207 -14.44 -0.76 -8.03
C TYR A 207 -14.99 -2.19 -8.07
N ALA A 208 -14.14 -3.18 -8.37
CA ALA A 208 -14.53 -4.58 -8.31
C ALA A 208 -14.92 -5.04 -6.90
N ALA A 209 -14.23 -4.55 -5.86
CA ALA A 209 -14.62 -4.84 -4.47
C ALA A 209 -15.99 -4.22 -4.13
N ILE A 210 -16.25 -2.98 -4.59
CA ILE A 210 -17.56 -2.33 -4.44
C ILE A 210 -18.67 -3.16 -5.10
N LEU A 211 -18.43 -3.68 -6.31
CA LEU A 211 -19.38 -4.58 -6.99
C LEU A 211 -19.64 -5.89 -6.22
N MET A 212 -18.72 -6.30 -5.35
CA MET A 212 -18.88 -7.46 -4.46
C MET A 212 -19.50 -7.11 -3.11
N GLY A 213 -19.98 -5.87 -2.93
CA GLY A 213 -20.67 -5.42 -1.73
C GLY A 213 -19.76 -4.82 -0.65
N VAL A 214 -18.49 -4.54 -0.96
CA VAL A 214 -17.61 -3.81 -0.03
C VAL A 214 -17.97 -2.33 -0.05
N ARG A 215 -18.29 -1.74 1.11
CA ARG A 215 -18.66 -0.32 1.20
C ARG A 215 -17.42 0.56 1.30
N VAL A 216 -16.91 1.05 0.17
CA VAL A 216 -15.78 2.00 0.10
C VAL A 216 -16.31 3.41 -0.18
N LEU A 217 -16.02 4.37 0.72
CA LEU A 217 -16.53 5.74 0.64
C LEU A 217 -15.60 6.71 -0.08
N GLY A 218 -14.30 6.42 -0.11
CA GLY A 218 -13.32 7.37 -0.63
C GLY A 218 -11.97 6.77 -0.95
N TYR A 219 -11.21 7.52 -1.73
CA TYR A 219 -9.86 7.18 -2.17
C TYR A 219 -8.97 8.42 -2.11
N LEU A 220 -7.84 8.31 -1.40
CA LEU A 220 -6.82 9.34 -1.26
C LEU A 220 -5.52 8.83 -1.88
N PHE A 221 -5.07 9.52 -2.93
CA PHE A 221 -3.78 9.21 -3.55
C PHE A 221 -2.63 9.73 -2.69
N TRP A 222 -1.70 8.85 -2.32
CA TRP A 222 -0.43 9.25 -1.72
C TRP A 222 0.60 9.51 -2.83
N THR A 223 0.96 10.76 -3.13
CA THR A 223 0.61 12.01 -2.44
C THR A 223 0.44 13.15 -3.43
N THR A 224 -0.08 14.30 -2.98
CA THR A 224 -0.26 15.49 -3.82
C THR A 224 1.07 15.98 -4.40
N SER A 225 2.14 16.03 -3.60
CA SER A 225 3.44 16.56 -4.04
C SER A 225 4.62 15.81 -3.43
N ASP A 226 5.77 15.81 -4.13
CA ASP A 226 7.00 15.19 -3.61
C ASP A 226 7.35 15.75 -2.22
N ASN A 227 7.50 14.85 -1.25
CA ASN A 227 7.72 15.15 0.17
C ASN A 227 9.01 14.46 0.67
N TRP A 228 9.24 14.47 1.99
CA TRP A 228 10.34 13.75 2.64
C TRP A 228 9.87 12.36 3.03
N GLU A 229 10.40 11.32 2.39
CA GLU A 229 10.02 9.92 2.56
C GLU A 229 10.84 9.27 3.69
N TRP A 230 10.63 9.74 4.92
CA TRP A 230 11.19 9.14 6.14
C TRP A 230 12.71 8.90 6.08
N ALA A 231 13.15 7.64 6.22
CA ALA A 231 14.57 7.26 6.16
C ALA A 231 15.16 7.33 4.74
N ASP A 232 14.31 7.32 3.70
CA ASP A 232 14.73 7.41 2.29
C ASP A 232 14.98 8.86 1.84
N GLY A 233 14.69 9.83 2.71
CA GLY A 233 14.89 11.25 2.43
C GLY A 233 14.06 11.73 1.23
N TYR A 234 14.68 12.47 0.32
CA TYR A 234 14.01 12.99 -0.87
C TYR A 234 14.17 12.09 -2.11
N GLY A 235 14.70 10.87 -1.98
CA GLY A 235 14.99 10.00 -3.12
C GLY A 235 13.72 9.55 -3.85
N PRO A 236 12.95 8.61 -3.26
CA PRO A 236 11.70 8.13 -3.87
C PRO A 236 10.70 9.26 -4.13
N LYS A 237 10.10 9.27 -5.33
CA LYS A 237 9.15 10.32 -5.73
C LYS A 237 7.73 9.81 -5.73
N PHE A 238 6.93 10.09 -4.70
CA PHE A 238 5.51 9.68 -4.65
C PHE A 238 4.53 10.70 -5.26
N GLY A 239 4.91 11.97 -5.37
CA GLY A 239 3.98 13.06 -5.65
C GLY A 239 3.41 13.05 -7.06
N LEU A 240 2.12 13.37 -7.19
CA LEU A 240 1.51 13.78 -8.47
C LEU A 240 2.13 15.08 -8.99
N VAL A 241 2.64 15.92 -8.09
CA VAL A 241 3.33 17.17 -8.40
C VAL A 241 4.78 17.08 -7.94
N SER A 242 5.72 17.22 -8.89
CA SER A 242 7.14 17.28 -8.55
C SER A 242 7.50 18.60 -7.87
N VAL A 243 8.47 18.56 -6.95
CA VAL A 243 8.97 19.75 -6.23
C VAL A 243 10.45 19.95 -6.51
N ASP A 244 10.78 21.04 -7.20
CA ASP A 244 12.15 21.45 -7.49
C ASP A 244 12.74 22.19 -6.29
N ARG A 245 13.46 21.45 -5.44
CA ARG A 245 14.00 22.00 -4.19
C ARG A 245 15.17 22.97 -4.40
N ALA A 246 15.85 22.88 -5.55
CA ALA A 246 16.95 23.77 -5.90
C ALA A 246 16.46 25.09 -6.51
N ASN A 247 15.24 25.13 -7.05
CA ASN A 247 14.66 26.28 -7.73
C ASN A 247 13.44 26.83 -6.99
N ASN A 248 13.66 27.48 -5.84
CA ASN A 248 12.61 28.15 -5.06
C ASN A 248 11.38 27.27 -4.78
N LEU A 249 11.60 25.97 -4.55
CA LEU A 249 10.53 24.98 -4.33
C LEU A 249 9.50 24.95 -5.48
N ALA A 250 9.88 25.19 -6.75
CA ALA A 250 8.92 25.23 -7.86
C ALA A 250 8.14 23.91 -8.00
N ARG A 251 6.82 24.00 -8.24
CA ARG A 251 5.93 22.84 -8.36
C ARG A 251 5.59 22.58 -9.84
N LYS A 252 5.81 21.36 -10.31
CA LYS A 252 5.51 20.95 -11.70
C LYS A 252 4.62 19.70 -11.69
N PRO A 253 3.34 19.80 -12.09
CA PRO A 253 2.45 18.65 -12.19
C PRO A 253 3.01 17.59 -13.16
N ARG A 254 2.92 16.32 -12.77
CA ARG A 254 3.29 15.17 -13.62
C ARG A 254 2.11 14.77 -14.52
N PRO A 255 2.32 14.04 -15.63
CA PRO A 255 1.22 13.50 -16.44
C PRO A 255 0.10 12.78 -15.64
N SER A 256 0.47 12.04 -14.60
CA SER A 256 -0.45 11.37 -13.67
C SER A 256 -1.37 12.34 -12.90
N TYR A 257 -0.93 13.56 -12.60
CA TYR A 257 -1.77 14.60 -11.99
C TYR A 257 -2.99 14.89 -12.87
N TYR A 258 -2.77 15.06 -14.17
CA TYR A 258 -3.84 15.36 -15.12
C TYR A 258 -4.77 14.16 -15.32
N LEU A 259 -4.21 12.93 -15.35
CA LEU A 259 -5.01 11.71 -15.37
C LEU A 259 -5.90 11.61 -14.11
N PHE A 260 -5.31 11.80 -12.92
CA PHE A 260 -6.06 11.72 -11.66
C PHE A 260 -7.13 12.81 -11.58
N THR A 261 -6.81 14.04 -12.01
CA THR A 261 -7.79 15.14 -12.13
C THR A 261 -8.96 14.75 -13.03
N LYS A 262 -8.70 14.15 -14.19
CA LYS A 262 -9.75 13.66 -15.09
C LYS A 262 -10.61 12.59 -14.42
N VAL A 263 -10.00 11.62 -13.74
CA VAL A 263 -10.74 10.54 -13.06
C VAL A 263 -11.62 11.11 -11.95
N VAL A 264 -11.08 11.97 -11.09
CA VAL A 264 -11.82 12.57 -9.95
C VAL A 264 -12.97 13.45 -10.44
N THR A 265 -12.76 14.27 -11.48
CA THR A 265 -13.80 15.18 -11.99
C THR A 265 -14.89 14.47 -12.79
N THR A 266 -14.58 13.33 -13.41
CA THR A 266 -15.55 12.61 -14.27
C THR A 266 -16.18 11.38 -13.59
N GLY A 267 -15.57 10.87 -12.51
CA GLY A 267 -15.92 9.59 -11.89
C GLY A 267 -15.73 8.39 -12.82
N LYS A 268 -14.87 8.50 -13.85
CA LYS A 268 -14.77 7.50 -14.92
C LYS A 268 -13.33 7.15 -15.25
N ILE A 269 -13.13 5.87 -15.54
CA ILE A 269 -11.91 5.33 -16.14
C ILE A 269 -12.27 4.82 -17.53
N THR A 270 -11.64 5.38 -18.57
CA THR A 270 -11.88 4.93 -19.94
C THR A 270 -10.88 3.87 -20.37
N ARG A 271 -11.29 3.00 -21.30
CA ARG A 271 -10.39 2.02 -21.92
C ARG A 271 -9.23 2.71 -22.64
N GLN A 272 -9.46 3.87 -23.24
CA GLN A 272 -8.42 4.64 -23.91
C GLN A 272 -7.34 5.09 -22.92
N ASP A 273 -7.73 5.62 -21.75
CA ASP A 273 -6.79 6.01 -20.70
C ASP A 273 -5.94 4.81 -20.24
N ARG A 274 -6.61 3.67 -19.99
CA ARG A 274 -5.95 2.41 -19.61
C ARG A 274 -4.96 1.93 -20.68
N THR A 275 -5.40 1.82 -21.93
CA THR A 275 -4.57 1.37 -23.05
C THR A 275 -3.38 2.29 -23.28
N SER A 276 -3.57 3.61 -23.21
CA SER A 276 -2.48 4.58 -23.38
C SER A 276 -1.44 4.45 -22.28
N ALA A 277 -1.88 4.43 -21.02
CA ALA A 277 -1.00 4.31 -19.86
C ALA A 277 -0.14 3.03 -19.92
N TRP A 278 -0.76 1.90 -20.30
CA TRP A 278 -0.05 0.63 -20.45
C TRP A 278 0.89 0.60 -21.66
N ARG A 279 0.48 1.18 -22.80
CA ARG A 279 1.34 1.26 -23.98
C ARG A 279 2.64 2.00 -23.66
N GLU A 280 2.56 3.15 -23.00
CA GLU A 280 3.74 3.94 -22.63
C GLU A 280 4.69 3.16 -21.71
N LEU A 281 4.15 2.45 -20.70
CA LEU A 281 4.96 1.61 -19.81
C LEU A 281 5.64 0.45 -20.57
N GLN A 282 4.89 -0.25 -21.43
CA GLN A 282 5.41 -1.37 -22.20
C GLN A 282 6.47 -0.93 -23.22
N GLU A 283 6.27 0.21 -23.88
CA GLU A 283 7.29 0.81 -24.77
C GLU A 283 8.58 1.12 -24.01
N ALA A 284 8.49 1.66 -22.79
CA ALA A 284 9.65 1.91 -21.95
C ALA A 284 10.39 0.62 -21.56
N ALA A 285 9.66 -0.45 -21.23
CA ALA A 285 10.21 -1.76 -20.94
C ALA A 285 10.88 -2.42 -22.17
N ILE A 286 10.26 -2.35 -23.35
CA ILE A 286 10.83 -2.84 -24.62
C ILE A 286 12.12 -2.09 -24.95
N GLN A 287 12.14 -0.78 -24.74
CA GLN A 287 13.31 0.08 -24.94
C GLN A 287 14.38 -0.07 -23.84
N LYS A 288 14.14 -0.93 -22.83
CA LYS A 288 15.03 -1.14 -21.68
C LYS A 288 15.39 0.16 -20.97
N LYS A 289 14.46 1.11 -20.90
CA LYS A 289 14.64 2.31 -20.08
C LYS A 289 14.85 1.91 -18.62
N THR A 290 15.64 2.71 -17.91
CA THR A 290 15.87 2.52 -16.48
C THR A 290 15.16 3.59 -15.67
N ARG A 291 15.04 3.31 -14.37
CA ARG A 291 14.57 4.24 -13.36
C ARG A 291 15.34 4.04 -12.05
N PRO A 292 15.35 5.04 -11.17
CA PRO A 292 15.94 4.91 -9.84
C PRO A 292 15.31 3.79 -9.01
N PHE A 293 16.13 3.14 -8.19
CA PHE A 293 15.71 2.15 -7.20
C PHE A 293 16.51 2.37 -5.90
N TYR A 294 15.81 2.64 -4.81
CA TYR A 294 16.38 3.07 -3.53
C TYR A 294 16.40 1.93 -2.50
N ARG A 295 16.58 0.68 -2.94
CA ARG A 295 16.78 -0.47 -2.04
C ARG A 295 18.07 -1.18 -2.38
N GLU A 296 18.92 -1.34 -1.37
CA GLU A 296 20.07 -2.23 -1.48
C GLU A 296 19.56 -3.67 -1.58
N VAL A 297 20.16 -4.44 -2.48
CA VAL A 297 19.85 -5.86 -2.68
C VAL A 297 21.13 -6.66 -2.51
N ASP A 298 21.16 -7.55 -1.52
CA ASP A 298 22.34 -8.40 -1.31
C ASP A 298 22.49 -9.49 -2.40
N LYS A 299 23.61 -10.22 -2.38
CA LYS A 299 23.87 -11.34 -3.30
C LYS A 299 22.82 -12.46 -3.24
N HIS A 300 22.03 -12.51 -2.16
CA HIS A 300 20.94 -13.45 -1.97
C HIS A 300 19.58 -12.82 -2.30
N GLY A 301 19.54 -11.64 -2.92
CA GLY A 301 18.32 -10.95 -3.34
C GLY A 301 17.50 -10.33 -2.20
N ARG A 302 18.03 -10.23 -0.97
CA ARG A 302 17.28 -9.60 0.14
C ARG A 302 17.34 -8.09 0.02
N MET A 303 16.20 -7.44 0.23
CA MET A 303 16.06 -5.99 0.18
C MET A 303 16.23 -5.39 1.57
N TYR A 304 17.00 -4.31 1.65
CA TYR A 304 17.17 -3.51 2.86
C TYR A 304 16.68 -2.09 2.63
N ALA A 305 16.08 -1.47 3.66
CA ALA A 305 15.56 -0.11 3.59
C ALA A 305 16.66 0.96 3.57
N GLY A 306 17.88 0.63 4.04
CA GLY A 306 19.05 1.51 4.00
C GLY A 306 20.13 1.00 3.04
N GLY A 307 21.28 1.70 3.02
CA GLY A 307 22.51 1.23 2.38
C GLY A 307 22.86 1.89 1.05
N LEU A 308 22.05 2.82 0.54
CA LEU A 308 22.31 3.52 -0.71
C LEU A 308 22.38 5.04 -0.54
N ASP A 309 23.57 5.62 -0.69
CA ASP A 309 23.76 7.06 -0.83
C ASP A 309 23.26 7.58 -2.20
N ARG A 310 23.19 6.68 -3.20
CA ARG A 310 22.71 6.94 -4.56
C ARG A 310 21.85 5.78 -5.05
N PRO A 311 20.78 6.03 -5.81
CA PRO A 311 19.92 4.96 -6.32
C PRO A 311 20.68 4.05 -7.29
N ILE A 312 20.23 2.80 -7.38
CA ILE A 312 20.63 1.87 -8.43
C ILE A 312 19.65 2.03 -9.59
N GLU A 313 20.16 2.07 -10.82
CA GLU A 313 19.31 2.11 -12.01
C GLU A 313 18.74 0.71 -12.31
N ARG A 314 17.41 0.62 -12.40
CA ARG A 314 16.68 -0.60 -12.68
C ARG A 314 15.84 -0.47 -13.94
N ALA A 315 15.90 -1.46 -14.82
CA ALA A 315 15.05 -1.51 -16.01
C ALA A 315 13.56 -1.76 -15.68
N PHE A 316 12.66 -1.18 -16.47
CA PHE A 316 11.24 -1.58 -16.43
C PHE A 316 11.06 -3.05 -16.83
N VAL A 317 10.07 -3.72 -16.24
CA VAL A 317 9.78 -5.13 -16.54
C VAL A 317 8.61 -5.24 -17.52
N LEU A 318 8.62 -6.24 -18.39
CA LEU A 318 7.53 -6.53 -19.35
C LEU A 318 6.31 -7.21 -18.70
N ARG A 319 6.29 -7.34 -17.37
CA ARG A 319 5.25 -8.08 -16.68
C ARG A 319 3.91 -7.37 -16.80
N ASP A 320 2.88 -8.15 -17.14
CA ASP A 320 1.51 -7.70 -17.09
C ASP A 320 0.96 -7.82 -15.66
N TRP A 321 0.79 -6.69 -15.02
CA TRP A 321 0.19 -6.58 -13.68
C TRP A 321 -1.17 -5.89 -13.72
N ARG A 322 -1.83 -5.84 -14.88
CA ARG A 322 -3.23 -5.39 -14.98
C ARG A 322 -4.10 -6.16 -13.99
N PHE A 323 -5.02 -5.45 -13.34
CA PHE A 323 -5.94 -6.05 -12.39
C PHE A 323 -6.70 -7.21 -13.05
N GLY A 324 -6.65 -8.39 -12.42
CA GLY A 324 -7.26 -9.63 -12.94
C GLY A 324 -6.41 -10.41 -13.96
N HIS A 325 -5.26 -9.88 -14.36
CA HIS A 325 -4.31 -10.53 -15.29
C HIS A 325 -2.98 -10.88 -14.62
N TYR A 326 -2.78 -10.52 -13.35
CA TYR A 326 -1.54 -10.81 -12.65
C TYR A 326 -1.34 -12.31 -12.45
N GLU A 327 -0.41 -12.90 -13.20
CA GLU A 327 0.00 -14.29 -13.02
C GLU A 327 0.94 -14.40 -11.82
N MET A 328 0.43 -14.95 -10.71
CA MET A 328 1.24 -15.32 -9.56
C MET A 328 2.03 -16.59 -9.89
N GLU A 329 3.30 -16.41 -10.19
CA GLU A 329 4.22 -17.53 -10.17
C GLU A 329 4.31 -18.05 -8.71
N GLY A 330 3.96 -19.32 -8.47
CA GLY A 330 4.01 -19.94 -7.14
C GLY A 330 5.39 -19.88 -6.46
N LEU A 331 5.58 -20.60 -5.35
CA LEU A 331 6.82 -20.57 -4.54
C LEU A 331 8.11 -20.54 -5.36
N GLN A 332 8.94 -19.53 -5.18
CA GLN A 332 10.10 -19.20 -6.03
C GLN A 332 11.40 -19.90 -5.61
N ASP A 333 11.38 -20.70 -4.54
CA ASP A 333 12.54 -21.48 -4.12
C ASP A 333 12.95 -22.52 -5.18
N PRO A 334 14.24 -22.92 -5.24
CA PRO A 334 14.76 -23.82 -6.27
C PRO A 334 14.00 -25.14 -6.39
N LEU A 335 13.59 -25.72 -5.26
CA LEU A 335 12.86 -26.99 -5.23
C LEU A 335 11.46 -26.81 -5.83
N SER A 336 10.73 -25.80 -5.39
CA SER A 336 9.40 -25.48 -5.92
C SER A 336 9.43 -25.12 -7.40
N ARG A 337 10.46 -24.42 -7.86
CA ARG A 337 10.67 -24.13 -9.29
C ARG A 337 10.97 -25.40 -10.09
N PHE A 338 11.84 -26.28 -9.57
CA PHE A 338 12.15 -27.56 -10.18
C PHE A 338 10.90 -28.44 -10.29
N VAL A 339 10.15 -28.59 -9.20
CA VAL A 339 8.89 -29.35 -9.15
C VAL A 339 7.88 -28.80 -10.16
N ARG A 340 7.71 -27.47 -10.26
CA ARG A 340 6.83 -26.87 -11.29
C ARG A 340 7.32 -27.12 -12.71
N CYS A 341 8.63 -27.10 -12.95
CA CYS A 341 9.19 -27.39 -14.26
C CYS A 341 8.93 -28.84 -14.67
N VAL A 342 9.07 -29.78 -13.72
CA VAL A 342 8.85 -31.22 -13.94
C VAL A 342 7.36 -31.57 -14.04
N MET A 343 6.50 -30.89 -13.27
CA MET A 343 5.05 -31.16 -13.23
C MET A 343 4.24 -30.34 -14.24
N ARG A 344 4.86 -29.48 -15.08
CA ARG A 344 4.13 -28.81 -16.17
C ARG A 344 3.74 -29.85 -17.21
N PRO A 345 2.43 -30.10 -17.48
CA PRO A 345 2.03 -30.84 -18.66
C PRO A 345 2.50 -30.06 -19.90
N PHE A 346 2.76 -30.76 -21.01
CA PHE A 346 3.04 -30.14 -22.32
C PHE A 346 2.05 -28.99 -22.61
N PRO A 347 2.50 -27.90 -23.27
CA PRO A 347 1.72 -26.67 -23.33
C PRO A 347 0.39 -26.89 -24.05
N CYS A 348 -0.72 -26.86 -23.30
CA CYS A 348 -2.04 -26.65 -23.87
C CYS A 348 -2.07 -25.26 -24.51
N LYS A 349 -2.50 -25.19 -25.77
CA LYS A 349 -2.66 -23.95 -26.54
C LYS A 349 -3.31 -22.86 -25.69
N LYS A 350 -2.67 -21.68 -25.64
CA LYS A 350 -3.25 -20.46 -25.09
C LYS A 350 -4.58 -20.19 -25.80
N ILE A 351 -5.65 -20.05 -25.04
CA ILE A 351 -6.90 -19.48 -25.53
C ILE A 351 -6.60 -18.00 -25.77
N HIS A 352 -6.55 -17.59 -27.04
CA HIS A 352 -6.65 -16.18 -27.40
C HIS A 352 -8.06 -15.72 -27.04
N TYR A 353 -8.19 -14.86 -26.04
CA TYR A 353 -9.42 -14.09 -25.88
C TYR A 353 -9.40 -12.95 -26.91
N ILE A 354 -10.43 -12.99 -27.74
CA ILE A 354 -10.78 -12.03 -28.78
C ILE A 354 -11.11 -10.67 -28.12
N GLU A 355 -10.80 -9.59 -28.83
CA GLU A 355 -11.23 -8.22 -28.52
C GLU A 355 -12.74 -8.19 -28.24
N ASP A 356 -13.16 -7.80 -27.03
CA ASP A 356 -14.56 -7.55 -26.73
C ASP A 356 -14.85 -6.05 -26.66
N ASP A 357 -15.60 -5.59 -27.64
CA ASP A 357 -16.10 -4.23 -27.85
C ASP A 357 -16.96 -3.68 -26.69
N ALA A 358 -16.95 -2.34 -26.59
CA ALA A 358 -17.96 -1.45 -26.00
C ALA A 358 -18.49 -1.74 -24.57
N ILE A 359 -17.68 -1.54 -23.52
CA ILE A 359 -18.19 -1.22 -22.18
C ILE A 359 -17.34 -0.12 -21.55
N SER A 360 -17.98 1.02 -21.23
CA SER A 360 -17.45 2.09 -20.39
C SER A 360 -17.71 1.76 -18.91
N TYR A 361 -16.69 1.88 -18.06
CA TYR A 361 -16.84 1.68 -16.62
C TYR A 361 -17.25 3.01 -15.97
N SER A 362 -18.49 3.08 -15.47
CA SER A 362 -19.00 4.21 -14.70
C SER A 362 -18.81 3.91 -13.21
N ILE A 363 -17.94 4.66 -12.53
CA ILE A 363 -17.83 4.63 -11.08
C ILE A 363 -18.71 5.79 -10.58
N SER A 364 -20.04 5.58 -10.51
CA SER A 364 -20.93 6.59 -9.94
C SER A 364 -21.21 6.30 -8.48
N SER A 365 -21.10 7.38 -7.70
CA SER A 365 -21.36 7.60 -6.26
C SER A 365 -22.43 6.76 -5.60
#